data_AF-A0A951SYK5-F1
#
_entry.id   AF-A0A951SYK5-F1
#
_cell.length_a   1.000
_cell.length_b   1.000
_cell.length_c   1.000
_cell.angle_alpha   90.00
_cell.angle_beta   90.00
_cell.angle_gamma   90.00
#
_symmetry.space_group_name_H-M   'P 1'
#
loop_
_entity.id
_entity.type
_entity.pdbx_description
1 polymer ?
#
loop_
_entity_poly.entity_id
_entity_poly.type
_entity_poly.pdbx_seq_one_letter_code
_entity_poly.pdbx_strand_id
1 'polypeptide(L)'
;GRPWMLRVVAAMMNLRSRLTGIATGDQAMFMTRAAFDAVEGFPEQPLMEDVELSRRLLALSAPACVHHKVRTSGRRWETRGVWRTIALMWRLRWAYWRGTPADELARYYR
;
A
#
# COMPACT_ATOMS: atom_id res chain seq x y z
N GLY A 1 -0.16 -23.53 1.62
CA GLY A 1 -0.45 -22.34 2.44
C GLY A 1 -1.91 -22.32 2.88
N ARG A 2 -2.28 -21.44 3.83
CA ARG A 2 -3.68 -21.20 4.27
C ARG A 2 -4.38 -20.27 3.26
N PRO A 3 -5.05 -20.78 2.22
CA PRO A 3 -5.45 -19.96 1.06
C PRO A 3 -6.62 -19.04 1.39
N TRP A 4 -7.48 -19.47 2.33
CA TRP A 4 -8.69 -18.75 2.72
C TRP A 4 -8.38 -17.45 3.48
N MET A 5 -7.39 -17.46 4.39
CA MET A 5 -6.98 -16.26 5.11
C MET A 5 -6.41 -15.20 4.17
N LEU A 6 -5.63 -15.62 3.17
CA LEU A 6 -5.07 -14.70 2.16
C LEU A 6 -6.18 -14.06 1.31
N ARG A 7 -7.27 -14.79 1.02
CA ARG A 7 -8.44 -14.22 0.33
C ARG A 7 -9.14 -13.17 1.19
N VAL A 8 -9.33 -13.41 2.48
CA VAL A 8 -9.92 -12.44 3.42
C VAL A 8 -9.04 -11.20 3.52
N VAL A 9 -7.74 -11.38 3.71
CA VAL A 9 -6.77 -10.28 3.76
C VAL A 9 -6.83 -9.47 2.47
N ALA A 10 -6.76 -10.11 1.30
CA ALA A 10 -6.85 -9.42 0.01
C ALA A 10 -8.18 -8.66 -0.13
N ALA A 11 -9.30 -9.24 0.28
CA ALA A 11 -10.60 -8.57 0.25
C ALA A 11 -10.62 -7.32 1.15
N MET A 12 -10.12 -7.43 2.39
CA MET A 12 -10.01 -6.29 3.32
C MET A 12 -9.07 -5.21 2.78
N MET A 13 -7.95 -5.59 2.17
CA MET A 13 -6.99 -4.64 1.60
C MET A 13 -7.58 -3.90 0.41
N ASN A 14 -8.28 -4.61 -0.48
CA ASN A 14 -9.00 -4.01 -1.61
C ASN A 14 -10.14 -3.09 -1.15
N LEU A 15 -10.92 -3.51 -0.15
CA LEU A 15 -11.99 -2.69 0.41
C LEU A 15 -11.44 -1.40 1.02
N ARG A 16 -10.40 -1.50 1.84
CA ARG A 16 -9.72 -0.33 2.42
C ARG A 16 -9.24 0.61 1.33
N SER A 17 -8.54 0.09 0.32
CA SER A 17 -7.99 0.89 -0.77
C SER A 17 -9.08 1.60 -1.58
N ARG A 18 -10.22 0.94 -1.82
CA ARG A 18 -11.41 1.54 -2.45
C ARG A 18 -12.02 2.65 -1.62
N LEU A 19 -12.08 2.49 -0.30
CA LEU A 19 -12.68 3.47 0.60
C LEU A 19 -11.79 4.69 0.84
N THR A 20 -10.48 4.49 0.99
CA THR A 20 -9.55 5.59 1.28
C THR A 20 -8.89 6.16 0.04
N GLY A 21 -8.96 5.46 -1.10
CA GLY A 21 -8.23 5.77 -2.32
C GLY A 21 -6.72 5.58 -2.22
N ILE A 22 -6.23 4.90 -1.18
CA ILE A 22 -4.80 4.68 -0.93
C ILE A 22 -4.44 3.25 -1.32
N ALA A 23 -3.57 3.11 -2.32
CA ALA A 23 -3.02 1.83 -2.73
C ALA A 23 -1.74 1.52 -1.94
N THR A 24 -1.47 0.24 -1.73
CA THR A 24 -0.21 -0.27 -1.15
C THR A 24 0.55 -1.14 -2.15
N GLY A 25 1.83 -1.41 -1.92
CA GLY A 25 2.76 -2.01 -2.88
C GLY A 25 2.46 -3.46 -3.30
N ASP A 26 1.44 -4.07 -2.72
CA ASP A 26 0.86 -5.32 -3.18
C ASP A 26 -0.34 -5.14 -4.14
N GLN A 27 -0.65 -3.90 -4.48
CA GLN A 27 -1.68 -3.50 -5.44
C GLN A 27 -1.03 -2.88 -6.68
N ALA A 28 -1.67 -3.04 -7.83
CA ALA A 28 -1.21 -2.42 -9.07
C ALA A 28 -1.79 -1.00 -9.19
N MET A 29 -0.91 -0.03 -9.42
CA MET A 29 -1.28 1.36 -9.67
C MET A 29 -1.05 1.71 -11.14
N PHE A 30 -2.02 2.38 -11.76
CA PHE A 30 -1.92 2.93 -13.10
C PHE A 30 -2.36 4.39 -13.05
N MET A 31 -1.64 5.24 -13.77
CA MET A 31 -1.93 6.67 -13.87
C MET A 31 -1.43 7.21 -15.20
N THR A 32 -1.98 8.33 -15.62
CA THR A 32 -1.47 9.03 -16.80
C THR A 32 -0.11 9.65 -16.49
N ARG A 33 0.72 9.84 -17.52
CA ARG A 33 1.98 10.58 -17.39
C ARG A 33 1.76 11.97 -16.81
N ALA A 34 0.74 12.68 -17.29
CA ALA A 34 0.40 14.01 -16.81
C ALA A 34 0.10 14.04 -15.29
N ALA A 35 -0.66 13.05 -14.79
CA ALA A 35 -0.94 12.95 -13.36
C ALA A 35 0.31 12.63 -12.53
N PHE A 36 1.18 11.77 -13.06
CA PHE A 36 2.45 11.43 -12.41
C PHE A 36 3.40 12.63 -12.33
N ASP A 37 3.55 13.36 -13.43
CA ASP A 37 4.41 14.54 -13.50
C ASP A 37 3.86 15.68 -12.63
N ALA A 38 2.52 15.83 -12.55
CA ALA A 38 1.85 16.81 -11.70
C ALA A 38 2.06 16.60 -10.19
N VAL A 39 2.39 15.38 -9.77
CA VAL A 39 2.72 15.06 -8.36
C VAL A 39 4.21 14.89 -8.10
N GLU A 40 5.04 15.29 -9.08
CA GLU A 40 6.51 15.18 -9.06
C GLU A 40 7.00 13.74 -8.96
N GLY A 41 6.18 12.79 -9.43
CA GLY A 41 6.50 11.38 -9.44
C GLY A 41 6.53 10.72 -8.05
N PHE A 42 7.34 9.65 -7.92
CA PHE A 42 7.50 8.96 -6.64
C PHE A 42 8.35 9.78 -5.69
N PRO A 43 7.96 9.91 -4.42
CA PRO A 43 8.82 10.52 -3.41
C PRO A 43 10.07 9.68 -3.19
N GLU A 44 11.21 10.34 -2.99
CA GLU A 44 12.47 9.70 -2.62
C GLU A 44 12.42 9.30 -1.13
N GLN A 45 11.78 8.17 -0.85
CA GLN A 45 11.70 7.61 0.49
C GLN A 45 11.77 6.07 0.46
N PRO A 46 12.40 5.43 1.48
CA PRO A 46 12.65 3.99 1.44
C PRO A 46 11.45 3.12 1.80
N LEU A 47 10.35 3.72 2.27
CA LEU A 47 9.12 3.02 2.66
C LEU A 47 7.92 3.97 2.54
N MET A 48 6.74 3.42 2.26
CA MET A 48 5.46 4.16 2.13
C MET A 48 5.39 5.09 0.91
N GLU A 49 6.29 4.90 -0.05
CA GLU A 49 6.34 5.67 -1.30
C GLU A 49 5.04 5.53 -2.11
N ASP A 50 4.42 4.36 -2.04
CA ASP A 50 3.11 4.01 -2.59
C ASP A 50 1.95 4.76 -1.93
N VAL A 51 1.97 4.85 -0.60
CA VAL A 51 0.97 5.55 0.21
C VAL A 51 1.03 7.06 -0.06
N GLU A 52 2.24 7.61 -0.11
CA GLU A 52 2.46 9.03 -0.36
C GLU A 52 2.11 9.40 -1.80
N LEU A 53 2.53 8.61 -2.79
CA LEU A 53 2.10 8.82 -4.17
C LEU A 53 0.57 8.77 -4.30
N SER A 54 -0.07 7.78 -3.67
CA SER A 54 -1.54 7.67 -3.68
C SER A 54 -2.18 8.92 -3.06
N ARG A 55 -1.63 9.43 -1.96
CA ARG A 55 -2.12 10.64 -1.29
C ARG A 55 -2.02 11.87 -2.19
N ARG A 56 -0.91 12.05 -2.90
CA ARG A 56 -0.72 13.17 -3.84
C ARG A 56 -1.67 13.07 -5.03
N LEU A 57 -1.85 11.87 -5.59
CA LEU A 57 -2.78 11.64 -6.70
C LEU A 57 -4.24 11.85 -6.28
N LEU A 58 -4.60 11.51 -5.03
CA LEU A 58 -5.93 11.78 -4.49
C LEU A 58 -6.28 13.27 -4.44
N ALA A 59 -5.29 14.14 -4.27
CA ALA A 59 -5.50 15.58 -4.32
C ALA A 59 -5.86 16.07 -5.74
N LEU A 60 -5.50 15.30 -6.78
CA LEU A 60 -5.88 15.59 -8.16
C LEU A 60 -7.25 14.99 -8.51
N SER A 61 -7.50 13.73 -8.13
CA SER A 61 -8.77 13.04 -8.41
C SER A 61 -8.94 11.75 -7.59
N ALA A 62 -10.19 11.30 -7.42
CA ALA A 62 -10.47 9.99 -6.85
C ALA A 62 -10.04 8.84 -7.81
N PRO A 63 -9.47 7.72 -7.31
CA PRO A 63 -8.99 6.64 -8.15
C PRO A 63 -10.13 5.80 -8.73
N ALA A 64 -9.98 5.41 -9.99
CA ALA A 64 -10.84 4.42 -10.62
C ALA A 64 -10.42 3.00 -10.21
N CYS A 65 -11.25 2.32 -9.42
CA CYS A 65 -10.94 0.97 -8.91
C CYS A 65 -11.36 -0.13 -9.89
N VAL A 66 -10.43 -0.53 -10.76
CA VAL A 66 -10.62 -1.56 -11.79
C VAL A 66 -10.93 -2.94 -11.16
N HIS A 67 -11.84 -3.69 -11.78
CA HIS A 67 -12.27 -5.01 -11.28
C HIS A 67 -11.29 -6.16 -11.61
N HIS A 68 -10.34 -5.91 -12.51
CA HIS A 68 -9.30 -6.86 -12.88
C HIS A 68 -8.35 -7.12 -11.72
N LYS A 69 -8.00 -8.40 -11.53
CA LYS A 69 -7.19 -8.85 -10.40
C LYS A 69 -5.78 -9.15 -10.87
N VAL A 70 -4.79 -8.61 -10.17
CA VAL A 70 -3.39 -9.02 -10.30
C VAL A 70 -3.06 -10.10 -9.27
N ARG A 71 -2.21 -11.06 -9.64
CA ARG A 71 -1.79 -12.14 -8.75
C ARG A 71 -0.43 -11.79 -8.14
N THR A 72 -0.41 -11.56 -6.83
CA THR A 72 0.84 -11.29 -6.09
C THR A 72 1.30 -12.52 -5.30
N SER A 73 2.59 -12.54 -4.94
CA SER A 73 3.19 -13.65 -4.21
C SER A 73 2.78 -13.62 -2.72
N GLY A 74 2.18 -14.71 -2.23
CA GLY A 74 1.81 -14.88 -0.83
C GLY A 74 2.99 -15.18 0.12
N ARG A 75 4.23 -15.29 -0.39
CA ARG A 75 5.40 -15.76 0.39
C ARG A 75 5.59 -15.04 1.73
N ARG A 76 5.48 -13.71 1.75
CA ARG A 76 5.63 -12.90 2.97
C ARG A 76 4.63 -13.29 4.05
N TRP A 77 3.39 -13.57 3.64
CA TRP A 77 2.31 -13.94 4.54
C TRP A 77 2.46 -15.37 5.07
N GLU A 78 3.02 -16.26 4.25
CA GLU A 78 3.32 -17.65 4.64
C GLU A 78 4.54 -17.74 5.58
N THR A 79 5.59 -16.93 5.35
CA THR A 79 6.82 -16.97 6.16
C THR A 79 6.72 -16.18 7.47
N ARG A 80 6.19 -14.95 7.43
CA ARG A 80 6.09 -14.08 8.63
C ARG A 80 4.79 -14.29 9.41
N GLY A 81 3.81 -14.99 8.83
CA GLY A 81 2.49 -15.21 9.41
C GLY A 81 1.55 -14.04 9.20
N VAL A 82 0.26 -14.34 9.03
CA VAL A 82 -0.76 -13.37 8.63
C VAL A 82 -0.96 -12.26 9.68
N TRP A 83 -1.20 -12.62 10.93
CA TRP A 83 -1.49 -11.65 12.00
C TRP A 83 -0.30 -10.73 12.31
N ARG A 84 0.91 -11.30 12.34
CA ARG A 84 2.15 -10.53 12.54
C ARG A 84 2.36 -9.52 11.42
N THR A 85 2.10 -9.93 10.17
CA THR A 85 2.20 -9.04 9.00
C THR A 85 1.15 -7.93 9.05
N ILE A 86 -0.11 -8.25 9.41
CA ILE A 86 -1.16 -7.23 9.60
C ILE A 86 -0.73 -6.21 10.65
N ALA A 87 -0.35 -6.66 11.85
CA ALA A 87 0.05 -5.78 12.95
C ALA A 87 1.23 -4.89 12.57
N LEU A 88 2.27 -5.45 11.91
CA LEU A 88 3.41 -4.69 11.41
C LEU A 88 2.98 -3.59 10.43
N MET A 89 2.18 -3.95 9.42
CA MET A 89 1.72 -2.99 8.39
C MET A 89 0.85 -1.88 8.98
N TRP A 90 0.01 -2.18 9.98
CA TRP A 90 -0.78 -1.17 10.68
C TRP A 90 0.09 -0.25 11.53
N ARG A 91 1.07 -0.80 12.27
CA ARG A 91 2.01 0.01 13.07
C ARG A 91 2.81 0.98 12.20
N LEU A 92 3.35 0.49 11.07
CA LEU A 92 4.13 1.33 10.16
C LEU A 92 3.27 2.45 9.57
N ARG A 93 2.04 2.14 9.12
CA ARG A 93 1.10 3.16 8.60
C ARG A 93 0.70 4.19 9.65
N TRP A 94 0.45 3.75 10.88
CA TRP A 94 0.11 4.67 11.97
C TRP A 94 1.28 5.57 12.35
N ALA A 95 2.50 5.03 12.38
CA ALA A 95 3.71 5.82 12.61
C ALA A 95 3.95 6.82 11.47
N TYR A 96 3.79 6.40 10.20
CA TYR A 96 3.86 7.29 9.05
C TYR A 96 2.82 8.42 9.12
N TRP A 97 1.56 8.08 9.46
CA TRP A 97 0.49 9.08 9.61
C TRP A 97 0.77 10.10 10.72
N ARG A 98 1.49 9.72 11.78
CA ARG A 98 1.95 10.64 12.83
C ARG A 98 3.15 11.51 12.42
N GLY A 99 3.69 11.32 11.21
CA GLY A 99 4.83 12.08 10.71
C GLY A 99 6.19 11.46 11.05
N THR A 100 6.26 10.18 11.44
CA THR A 100 7.55 9.49 11.57
C THR A 100 8.22 9.40 10.19
N PRO A 101 9.49 9.83 10.05
CA PRO A 101 10.21 9.75 8.78
C PRO A 101 10.25 8.33 8.22
N ALA A 102 10.08 8.20 6.91
CA ALA A 102 10.10 6.91 6.21
C ALA A 102 11.41 6.14 6.43
N ASP A 103 12.54 6.85 6.59
CA ASP A 103 13.84 6.25 6.89
C ASP A 103 13.84 5.48 8.21
N GLU A 104 13.23 6.04 9.25
CA GLU A 104 13.11 5.36 10.54
C GLU A 104 12.21 4.13 10.44
N LEU A 105 11.10 4.24 9.70
CA LEU A 105 10.20 3.12 9.45
C LEU A 105 10.90 1.99 8.68
N ALA A 106 11.73 2.34 7.70
CA ALA A 106 12.52 1.36 6.94
C ALA A 106 13.51 0.59 7.82
N ARG A 107 14.08 1.23 8.85
CA ARG A 107 14.92 0.51 9.84
C ARG A 107 14.13 -0.49 10.66
N TYR A 108 12.89 -0.17 11.05
CA TYR A 108 12.02 -1.10 11.78
C TYR A 108 11.45 -2.22 10.90
N TYR A 109 11.46 -2.03 9.59
CA TYR A 109 10.84 -2.95 8.64
C TYR A 109 11.77 -4.08 8.16
N ARG A 110 13.09 -3.83 8.09
CA ARG A 110 14.10 -4.83 7.75
C ARG A 110 14.05 -5.99 8.76
#